data_AF-A0A419EC33-F1
#
_entry.id   AF-A0A419EC33-F1
#
_cell.length_a   1.000
_cell.length_b   1.000
_cell.length_c   1.000
_cell.angle_alpha   90.00
_cell.angle_beta   90.00
_cell.angle_gamma   90.00
#
_symmetry.space_group_name_H-M   'P 1'
#
loop_
_entity.id
_entity.type
_entity.pdbx_description
1 polymer ?
#
loop_
_entity_poly.entity_id
_entity_poly.type
_entity_poly.pdbx_seq_one_letter_code
_entity_poly.pdbx_strand_id
1 'polypeptide(L)'
;MSKPMKLEEFLSLSNEEVADIVRASGTKTCVFPFNGTRRWFVLEHGEKNFQRSAQDYIESTSKAYVNLFRLLFDYGIETVIAPVFGGEILKRGEEYMTQIGASMGLLADHPIFTSFYDRYEIHVHFYGNYRRKFESTRHTSITELFDKVTSSTSSNKKHGLFYGVFADDSAEMLAELSVKYYLANKRIPTKQELIEIYYGEDIGKADLFIGFEKFTVFDYPLLDWGGESLYFTIAPSLYMENILLRKILYDHMFLRPLPEPDYSQMSKDALGLMQNYYMNMREDALGVGYVRDNIWYADINLEK
;
A
#
# COMPACT_ATOMS: atom_id res chain seq x y z
N MET A 1 19.57 25.18 11.18
CA MET A 1 19.02 24.00 10.51
C MET A 1 19.87 23.76 9.27
N SER A 2 20.37 22.54 9.08
CA SER A 2 21.09 22.19 7.85
C SER A 2 20.16 22.41 6.65
N LYS A 3 20.70 22.94 5.55
CA LYS A 3 19.94 23.11 4.31
C LYS A 3 19.36 21.73 3.90
N PRO A 4 18.08 21.63 3.54
CA PRO A 4 17.53 20.35 3.09
C PRO A 4 18.31 19.86 1.87
N MET A 5 18.60 18.56 1.85
CA MET A 5 19.20 17.86 0.71
C MET A 5 18.36 18.17 -0.53
N LYS A 6 19.00 18.39 -1.68
CA LYS A 6 18.27 18.61 -2.94
C LYS A 6 17.77 17.29 -3.52
N LEU A 7 16.71 17.33 -4.31
CA LEU A 7 16.18 16.14 -4.96
C LEU A 7 17.23 15.45 -5.85
N GLU A 8 18.00 16.21 -6.62
CA GLU A 8 19.02 15.65 -7.52
C GLU A 8 20.13 14.91 -6.75
N GLU A 9 20.49 15.43 -5.57
CA GLU A 9 21.45 14.82 -4.67
C GLU A 9 20.88 13.52 -4.08
N PHE A 10 19.63 13.53 -3.62
CA PHE A 10 18.97 12.33 -3.11
C PHE A 10 18.81 11.25 -4.20
N LEU A 11 18.49 11.66 -5.43
CA LEU A 11 18.38 10.74 -6.56
C LEU A 11 19.72 10.14 -6.99
N SER A 12 20.86 10.78 -6.71
CA SER A 12 22.18 10.24 -7.03
C SER A 12 22.76 9.30 -5.97
N LEU A 13 22.14 9.19 -4.79
CA LEU A 13 22.56 8.26 -3.74
C LEU A 13 22.46 6.79 -4.18
N SER A 14 23.27 5.93 -3.60
CA SER A 14 23.09 4.48 -3.71
C SER A 14 21.80 4.02 -3.01
N ASN A 15 21.32 2.81 -3.33
CA ASN A 15 20.12 2.26 -2.66
C ASN A 15 20.33 2.13 -1.14
N GLU A 16 21.53 1.74 -0.72
CA GLU A 16 21.87 1.55 0.70
C GLU A 16 21.84 2.88 1.47
N GLU A 17 22.42 3.95 0.90
CA GLU A 17 22.37 5.29 1.49
C GLU A 17 20.93 5.81 1.62
N VAL A 18 20.09 5.59 0.60
CA VAL A 18 18.67 5.95 0.69
C VAL A 18 17.99 5.14 1.80
N ALA A 19 18.26 3.84 1.89
CA ALA A 19 17.66 2.98 2.90
C ALA A 19 18.07 3.37 4.33
N ASP A 20 19.33 3.80 4.53
CA ASP A 20 19.79 4.35 5.81
C ASP A 20 19.06 5.63 6.18
N ILE A 21 18.84 6.54 5.21
CA ILE A 21 18.08 7.78 5.43
C ILE A 21 16.63 7.47 5.83
N VAL A 22 15.97 6.54 5.13
CA VAL A 22 14.58 6.12 5.43
C VAL A 22 14.48 5.51 6.82
N ARG A 23 15.42 4.64 7.21
CA ARG A 23 15.45 4.10 8.57
C ARG A 23 15.67 5.19 9.63
N ALA A 24 16.57 6.14 9.34
CA ALA A 24 16.89 7.23 10.25
C ALA A 24 15.77 8.28 10.40
N SER A 25 14.92 8.44 9.37
CA SER A 25 13.76 9.35 9.44
C SER A 25 12.65 8.81 10.35
N GLY A 26 12.66 7.48 10.62
CA GLY A 26 11.58 6.80 11.31
C GLY A 26 10.41 6.38 10.43
N THR A 27 10.51 6.58 9.10
CA THR A 27 9.54 6.07 8.13
C THR A 27 9.62 4.53 8.11
N LYS A 28 8.55 3.86 8.51
CA LYS A 28 8.51 2.40 8.73
C LYS A 28 7.43 1.71 7.91
N THR A 29 6.21 2.27 7.88
CA THR A 29 5.03 1.56 7.39
C THR A 29 4.47 2.20 6.11
N CYS A 30 4.49 1.43 5.03
CA CYS A 30 3.93 1.83 3.73
C CYS A 30 2.70 0.99 3.38
N VAL A 31 1.57 1.65 3.16
CA VAL A 31 0.38 1.03 2.58
C VAL A 31 0.48 1.13 1.05
N PHE A 32 0.49 -0.02 0.37
CA PHE A 32 0.62 -0.10 -1.08
C PHE A 32 -0.37 -1.12 -1.66
N PRO A 33 -1.60 -0.70 -2.02
CA PRO A 33 -2.54 -1.56 -2.72
C PRO A 33 -2.08 -1.91 -4.14
N PHE A 34 -2.32 -3.15 -4.55
CA PHE A 34 -1.97 -3.62 -5.89
C PHE A 34 -3.08 -3.38 -6.91
N ASN A 35 -3.13 -2.16 -7.44
CA ASN A 35 -4.17 -1.72 -8.33
C ASN A 35 -3.74 -1.70 -9.81
N GLY A 36 -4.74 -1.84 -10.69
CA GLY A 36 -4.51 -1.78 -12.14
C GLY A 36 -3.72 -2.96 -12.72
N THR A 37 -3.57 -4.05 -11.98
CA THR A 37 -2.72 -5.21 -12.35
C THR A 37 -3.16 -5.90 -13.65
N ARG A 38 -4.47 -5.99 -13.90
CA ARG A 38 -5.00 -6.44 -15.21
C ARG A 38 -4.69 -5.47 -16.34
N ARG A 39 -4.79 -4.17 -16.08
CA ARG A 39 -4.48 -3.13 -17.06
C ARG A 39 -3.00 -3.20 -17.43
N TRP A 40 -2.12 -3.27 -16.44
CA TRP A 40 -0.69 -3.53 -16.62
C TRP A 40 -0.45 -4.79 -17.45
N PHE A 41 -1.06 -5.92 -17.08
CA PHE A 41 -0.81 -7.18 -17.78
C PHE A 41 -1.22 -7.14 -19.25
N VAL A 42 -2.40 -6.58 -19.56
CA VAL A 42 -2.88 -6.45 -20.95
C VAL A 42 -1.97 -5.55 -21.77
N LEU A 43 -1.44 -4.47 -21.19
CA LEU A 43 -0.54 -3.53 -21.87
C LEU A 43 0.86 -4.12 -22.10
N GLU A 44 1.42 -4.81 -21.10
CA GLU A 44 2.79 -5.36 -21.16
C GLU A 44 2.88 -6.70 -21.89
N HIS A 45 1.84 -7.52 -21.81
CA HIS A 45 1.84 -8.88 -22.35
C HIS A 45 0.84 -9.10 -23.48
N GLY A 46 0.04 -8.09 -23.84
CA GLY A 46 -0.91 -8.15 -24.95
C GLY A 46 -2.22 -8.88 -24.62
N GLU A 47 -3.30 -8.45 -25.26
CA GLU A 47 -4.67 -8.94 -25.04
C GLU A 47 -4.84 -10.45 -25.30
N LYS A 48 -4.15 -10.98 -26.32
CA LYS A 48 -4.22 -12.40 -26.71
C LYS A 48 -3.71 -13.36 -25.62
N ASN A 49 -2.87 -12.88 -24.70
CA ASN A 49 -2.34 -13.68 -23.60
C ASN A 49 -3.27 -13.67 -22.39
N PHE A 50 -4.04 -12.59 -22.18
CA PHE A 50 -5.02 -12.52 -21.09
C PHE A 50 -6.15 -13.54 -21.24
N GLN A 51 -6.59 -13.80 -22.47
CA GLN A 51 -7.63 -14.81 -22.75
C GLN A 51 -7.08 -16.25 -22.82
N ARG A 52 -5.76 -16.44 -22.97
CA ARG A 52 -5.17 -17.77 -23.24
C ARG A 52 -4.67 -18.51 -22.00
N SER A 53 -4.29 -17.82 -20.92
CA SER A 53 -3.75 -18.50 -19.74
C SER A 53 -3.86 -17.64 -18.48
N ALA A 54 -4.79 -17.99 -17.59
CA ALA A 54 -4.82 -17.44 -16.22
C ALA A 54 -3.50 -17.67 -15.46
N GLN A 55 -2.77 -18.73 -15.83
CA GLN A 55 -1.47 -19.05 -15.27
C GLN A 55 -0.40 -18.02 -15.66
N ASP A 56 -0.40 -17.52 -16.89
CA ASP A 56 0.57 -16.50 -17.32
C ASP A 56 0.35 -15.18 -16.59
N TYR A 57 -0.92 -14.79 -16.40
CA TYR A 57 -1.28 -13.64 -15.58
C TYR A 57 -0.75 -13.79 -14.15
N ILE A 58 -1.00 -14.95 -13.54
CA ILE A 58 -0.53 -15.29 -12.20
C ILE A 58 1.00 -15.21 -12.11
N GLU A 59 1.73 -15.83 -13.02
CA GLU A 59 3.19 -15.89 -13.00
C GLU A 59 3.83 -14.52 -13.18
N SER A 60 3.35 -13.74 -14.16
CA SER A 60 3.85 -12.39 -14.42
C SER A 60 3.54 -11.45 -13.26
N THR A 61 2.31 -11.47 -12.74
CA THR A 61 1.94 -10.60 -11.61
C THR A 61 2.65 -11.00 -10.33
N SER A 62 2.86 -12.30 -10.06
CA SER A 62 3.61 -12.75 -8.88
C SER A 62 5.07 -12.27 -8.90
N LYS A 63 5.73 -12.33 -10.06
CA LYS A 63 7.08 -11.77 -10.26
C LYS A 63 7.10 -10.26 -10.03
N ALA A 64 6.12 -9.55 -10.59
CA ALA A 64 6.02 -8.10 -10.43
C ALA A 64 5.73 -7.69 -8.97
N TYR A 65 4.88 -8.44 -8.25
CA TYR A 65 4.62 -8.23 -6.83
C TYR A 65 5.88 -8.39 -5.99
N VAL A 66 6.60 -9.50 -6.16
CA VAL A 66 7.85 -9.72 -5.43
C VAL A 66 8.86 -8.61 -5.75
N ASN A 67 9.01 -8.21 -7.01
CA ASN A 67 9.92 -7.11 -7.36
C ASN A 67 9.54 -5.78 -6.69
N LEU A 68 8.25 -5.47 -6.60
CA LEU A 68 7.77 -4.26 -5.93
C LEU A 68 7.98 -4.32 -4.41
N PHE A 69 7.72 -5.46 -3.76
CA PHE A 69 8.04 -5.61 -2.34
C PHE A 69 9.53 -5.48 -2.06
N ARG A 70 10.36 -6.12 -2.89
CA ARG A 70 11.83 -5.98 -2.80
C ARG A 70 12.25 -4.54 -2.93
N LEU A 71 11.69 -3.81 -3.89
CA LEU A 71 11.95 -2.38 -4.06
C LEU A 71 11.69 -1.60 -2.76
N LEU A 72 10.52 -1.80 -2.13
CA LEU A 72 10.17 -1.10 -0.88
C LEU A 72 11.13 -1.46 0.26
N PHE A 73 11.39 -2.76 0.48
CA PHE A 73 12.28 -3.24 1.54
C PHE A 73 13.74 -2.84 1.32
N ASP A 74 14.23 -2.86 0.07
CA ASP A 74 15.59 -2.44 -0.31
C ASP A 74 15.80 -0.94 -0.05
N TYR A 75 14.74 -0.13 -0.05
CA TYR A 75 14.79 1.28 0.36
C TYR A 75 14.50 1.52 1.84
N GLY A 76 14.51 0.48 2.68
CA GLY A 76 14.48 0.62 4.13
C GLY A 76 13.10 0.71 4.76
N ILE A 77 12.02 0.54 3.98
CA ILE A 77 10.68 0.34 4.56
C ILE A 77 10.69 -0.95 5.37
N GLU A 78 10.13 -0.92 6.58
CA GLU A 78 10.12 -2.07 7.49
C GLU A 78 8.86 -2.92 7.28
N THR A 79 7.71 -2.25 7.15
CA THR A 79 6.39 -2.88 7.09
C THR A 79 5.65 -2.45 5.83
N VAL A 80 5.14 -3.42 5.08
CA VAL A 80 4.26 -3.19 3.94
C VAL A 80 2.86 -3.71 4.23
N ILE A 81 1.86 -2.84 4.07
CA ILE A 81 0.45 -3.19 4.14
C ILE A 81 -0.08 -3.28 2.71
N ALA A 82 -0.48 -4.47 2.30
CA ALA A 82 -0.85 -4.81 0.94
C ALA A 82 -2.32 -5.26 0.86
N PRO A 83 -3.28 -4.34 0.67
CA PRO A 83 -4.63 -4.71 0.30
C PRO A 83 -4.62 -5.47 -1.02
N VAL A 84 -5.13 -6.71 -0.99
CA VAL A 84 -5.13 -7.61 -2.15
C VAL A 84 -6.53 -7.97 -2.62
N PHE A 85 -7.49 -8.15 -1.70
CA PHE A 85 -8.83 -8.61 -2.05
C PHE A 85 -9.91 -7.94 -1.19
N GLY A 86 -10.88 -7.27 -1.81
CA GLY A 86 -12.03 -6.65 -1.13
C GLY A 86 -13.35 -7.40 -1.34
N GLY A 87 -14.40 -7.02 -0.60
CA GLY A 87 -15.73 -7.66 -0.61
C GLY A 87 -16.40 -7.74 -1.98
N GLU A 88 -16.10 -6.82 -2.90
CA GLU A 88 -16.64 -6.81 -4.27
C GLU A 88 -16.35 -8.08 -5.07
N ILE A 89 -15.30 -8.83 -4.70
CA ILE A 89 -14.94 -10.08 -5.37
C ILE A 89 -15.99 -11.18 -5.12
N LEU A 90 -16.62 -11.21 -3.95
CA LEU A 90 -17.66 -12.19 -3.61
C LEU A 90 -18.90 -12.03 -4.51
N LYS A 91 -19.14 -10.83 -5.05
CA LYS A 91 -20.27 -10.54 -5.94
C LYS A 91 -20.07 -11.04 -7.36
N ARG A 92 -18.88 -11.55 -7.72
CA ARG A 92 -18.51 -11.96 -9.08
C ARG A 92 -18.75 -13.45 -9.40
N GLY A 93 -19.34 -14.21 -8.46
CA GLY A 93 -19.75 -15.60 -8.67
C GLY A 93 -18.68 -16.66 -8.36
N GLU A 94 -19.12 -17.91 -8.31
CA GLU A 94 -18.34 -19.07 -7.81
C GLU A 94 -17.12 -19.46 -8.67
N GLU A 95 -17.22 -19.35 -10.00
CA GLU A 95 -16.08 -19.64 -10.89
C GLU A 95 -14.94 -18.66 -10.66
N TYR A 96 -15.28 -17.38 -10.46
CA TYR A 96 -14.32 -16.33 -10.14
C TYR A 96 -13.70 -16.54 -8.76
N MET A 97 -14.50 -16.93 -7.77
CA MET A 97 -14.01 -17.28 -6.43
C MET A 97 -13.06 -18.47 -6.43
N THR A 98 -13.27 -19.45 -7.32
CA THR A 98 -12.35 -20.58 -7.47
C THR A 98 -10.98 -20.13 -7.97
N GLN A 99 -10.96 -19.22 -8.96
CA GLN A 99 -9.71 -18.67 -9.50
C GLN A 99 -8.99 -17.77 -8.48
N ILE A 100 -9.74 -16.94 -7.74
CA ILE A 100 -9.18 -16.10 -6.69
C ILE A 100 -8.67 -16.94 -5.52
N GLY A 101 -9.40 -17.99 -5.13
CA GLY A 101 -8.96 -18.89 -4.08
C GLY A 101 -7.67 -19.63 -4.42
N ALA A 102 -7.54 -20.07 -5.67
CA ALA A 102 -6.28 -20.59 -6.19
C ALA A 102 -5.17 -19.53 -6.13
N SER A 103 -5.47 -18.28 -6.52
CA SER A 103 -4.51 -17.16 -6.50
C SER A 103 -4.07 -16.78 -5.08
N MET A 104 -4.97 -16.84 -4.10
CA MET A 104 -4.66 -16.62 -2.68
C MET A 104 -3.74 -17.71 -2.13
N GLY A 105 -3.94 -18.96 -2.54
CA GLY A 105 -3.05 -20.06 -2.20
C GLY A 105 -1.62 -19.86 -2.72
N LEU A 106 -1.42 -19.07 -3.78
CA LEU A 106 -0.09 -18.78 -4.31
C LEU A 106 0.72 -17.88 -3.38
N LEU A 107 0.07 -16.92 -2.70
CA LEU A 107 0.75 -16.11 -1.69
C LEU A 107 1.31 -16.98 -0.56
N ALA A 108 0.72 -18.16 -0.36
CA ALA A 108 1.10 -19.10 0.66
C ALA A 108 2.18 -20.10 0.24
N ASP A 109 1.97 -20.79 -0.88
CA ASP A 109 2.79 -21.96 -1.25
C ASP A 109 3.59 -21.77 -2.54
N HIS A 110 3.41 -20.68 -3.29
CA HIS A 110 4.14 -20.51 -4.55
C HIS A 110 5.64 -20.25 -4.29
N PRO A 111 6.56 -20.96 -4.98
CA PRO A 111 8.01 -20.88 -4.71
C PRO A 111 8.59 -19.47 -4.77
N ILE A 112 8.03 -18.59 -5.61
CA ILE A 112 8.51 -17.21 -5.73
C ILE A 112 8.29 -16.41 -4.44
N PHE A 113 7.17 -16.65 -3.76
CA PHE A 113 6.79 -15.96 -2.53
C PHE A 113 7.51 -16.58 -1.34
N THR A 114 7.49 -17.91 -1.21
CA THR A 114 8.17 -18.58 -0.09
C THR A 114 9.68 -18.32 -0.09
N SER A 115 10.33 -18.39 -1.26
CA SER A 115 11.76 -18.05 -1.39
C SER A 115 12.05 -16.56 -1.19
N PHE A 116 11.06 -15.70 -1.42
CA PHE A 116 11.18 -14.27 -1.15
C PHE A 116 11.07 -14.00 0.35
N TYR A 117 10.08 -14.58 1.03
CA TYR A 117 9.86 -14.42 2.46
C TYR A 117 11.08 -14.87 3.27
N ASP A 118 11.66 -16.02 2.92
CA ASP A 118 12.87 -16.55 3.56
C ASP A 118 14.08 -15.62 3.34
N ARG A 119 14.40 -15.29 2.08
CA ARG A 119 15.60 -14.48 1.75
C ARG A 119 15.55 -13.06 2.29
N TYR A 120 14.37 -12.47 2.41
CA TYR A 120 14.20 -11.14 2.97
C TYR A 120 13.88 -11.16 4.46
N GLU A 121 13.79 -12.33 5.10
CA GLU A 121 13.38 -12.47 6.50
C GLU A 121 12.08 -11.70 6.79
N ILE A 122 11.04 -12.00 6.00
CA ILE A 122 9.70 -11.40 6.11
C ILE A 122 8.80 -12.24 7.00
N HIS A 123 8.20 -11.63 8.01
CA HIS A 123 7.07 -12.18 8.75
C HIS A 123 5.76 -11.79 8.04
N VAL A 124 5.01 -12.79 7.58
CA VAL A 124 3.80 -12.58 6.77
C VAL A 124 2.56 -12.68 7.65
N HIS A 125 1.66 -11.72 7.50
CA HIS A 125 0.38 -11.66 8.21
C HIS A 125 -0.79 -11.49 7.23
N PHE A 126 -1.97 -11.89 7.69
CA PHE A 126 -3.22 -11.70 6.96
C PHE A 126 -4.24 -11.03 7.87
N TYR A 127 -4.78 -9.89 7.44
CA TYR A 127 -5.78 -9.13 8.18
C TYR A 127 -7.08 -8.97 7.38
N GLY A 128 -8.14 -8.54 8.06
CA GLY A 128 -9.48 -8.39 7.49
C GLY A 128 -10.43 -9.52 7.87
N ASN A 129 -11.66 -9.44 7.36
CA ASN A 129 -12.77 -10.30 7.79
C ASN A 129 -12.82 -11.65 7.03
N TYR A 130 -11.68 -12.12 6.53
CA TYR A 130 -11.62 -13.27 5.63
C TYR A 130 -12.10 -14.58 6.25
N ARG A 131 -11.88 -14.81 7.55
CA ARG A 131 -12.35 -16.03 8.21
C ARG A 131 -13.87 -16.16 8.14
N ARG A 132 -14.60 -15.13 8.57
CA ARG A 132 -16.08 -15.10 8.53
C ARG A 132 -16.60 -15.14 7.09
N LYS A 133 -15.92 -14.48 6.15
CA LYS A 133 -16.32 -14.48 4.73
C LYS A 133 -16.11 -15.84 4.06
N PHE A 134 -15.11 -16.63 4.49
CA PHE A 134 -14.86 -17.96 3.93
C PHE A 134 -15.57 -19.09 4.67
N GLU A 135 -15.95 -18.92 5.94
CA GLU A 135 -16.58 -19.96 6.78
C GLU A 135 -17.82 -20.61 6.12
N SER A 136 -18.62 -19.82 5.40
CA SER A 136 -19.82 -20.29 4.71
C SER A 136 -19.59 -20.72 3.26
N THR A 137 -18.33 -20.83 2.83
CA THR A 137 -17.94 -21.17 1.45
C THR A 137 -17.14 -22.46 1.41
N ARG A 138 -16.98 -23.04 0.22
CA ARG A 138 -16.07 -24.18 -0.02
C ARG A 138 -14.58 -23.85 0.07
N HIS A 139 -14.24 -22.59 0.41
CA HIS A 139 -12.87 -22.07 0.40
C HIS A 139 -12.27 -21.92 1.80
N THR A 140 -12.83 -22.60 2.80
CA THR A 140 -12.34 -22.59 4.19
C THR A 140 -10.86 -22.97 4.31
N SER A 141 -10.37 -23.88 3.47
CA SER A 141 -8.96 -24.30 3.44
C SER A 141 -7.97 -23.17 3.13
N ILE A 142 -8.41 -22.05 2.56
CA ILE A 142 -7.55 -20.88 2.33
C ILE A 142 -7.10 -20.27 3.66
N THR A 143 -7.99 -20.26 4.67
CA THR A 143 -7.65 -19.72 5.99
C THR A 143 -6.53 -20.53 6.65
N GLU A 144 -6.52 -21.85 6.45
CA GLU A 144 -5.46 -22.75 6.93
C GLU A 144 -4.13 -22.49 6.23
N LEU A 145 -4.14 -22.14 4.93
CA LEU A 145 -2.94 -21.75 4.20
C LEU A 145 -2.36 -20.44 4.74
N PHE A 146 -3.21 -19.46 5.07
CA PHE A 146 -2.77 -18.21 5.69
C PHE A 146 -2.12 -18.47 7.05
N ASP A 147 -2.77 -19.28 7.90
CA ASP A 147 -2.24 -19.67 9.21
C ASP A 147 -0.89 -20.39 9.12
N LYS A 148 -0.76 -21.30 8.15
CA LYS A 148 0.49 -22.03 7.88
C LYS A 148 1.62 -21.06 7.53
N VAL A 149 1.37 -20.08 6.67
CA VAL A 149 2.40 -19.13 6.20
C VAL A 149 2.83 -18.20 7.31
N THR A 150 1.89 -17.60 8.02
CA THR A 150 2.17 -16.75 9.19
C THR A 150 2.98 -17.52 10.22
N SER A 151 2.59 -18.76 10.54
CA SER A 151 3.34 -19.60 11.46
C SER A 151 4.75 -19.93 10.94
N SER A 152 4.88 -20.31 9.67
CA SER A 152 6.17 -20.68 9.05
C SER A 152 7.16 -19.53 8.93
N THR A 153 6.66 -18.29 8.90
CA THR A 153 7.47 -17.07 8.80
C THR A 153 7.63 -16.36 10.14
N SER A 154 7.11 -16.92 11.24
CA SER A 154 7.13 -16.27 12.57
C SER A 154 8.52 -16.03 13.15
N SER A 155 9.53 -16.80 12.72
CA SER A 155 10.94 -16.62 13.12
C SER A 155 11.63 -15.47 12.38
N ASN A 156 11.04 -14.99 11.29
CA ASN A 156 11.58 -13.91 10.49
C ASN A 156 11.30 -12.58 11.20
N LYS A 157 12.31 -11.70 11.31
CA LYS A 157 12.23 -10.48 12.16
C LYS A 157 12.63 -9.19 11.45
N LYS A 158 12.99 -9.25 10.17
CA LYS A 158 13.54 -8.08 9.47
C LYS A 158 12.45 -7.19 8.88
N HIS A 159 11.42 -7.81 8.30
CA HIS A 159 10.35 -7.10 7.60
C HIS A 159 8.98 -7.68 7.94
N GLY A 160 7.96 -6.83 7.94
CA GLY A 160 6.55 -7.21 8.05
C GLY A 160 5.82 -7.08 6.72
N LEU A 161 5.06 -8.10 6.33
CA LEU A 161 4.20 -8.03 5.15
C LEU A 161 2.77 -8.47 5.49
N PHE A 162 1.83 -7.53 5.39
CA PHE A 162 0.45 -7.71 5.82
C PHE A 162 -0.46 -7.71 4.60
N TYR A 163 -1.07 -8.85 4.30
CA TYR A 163 -2.03 -8.97 3.22
C TYR A 163 -3.46 -8.68 3.70
N GLY A 164 -4.09 -7.68 3.10
CA GLY A 164 -5.48 -7.30 3.40
C GLY A 164 -6.47 -8.14 2.61
N VAL A 165 -7.27 -8.93 3.32
CA VAL A 165 -8.26 -9.83 2.73
C VAL A 165 -9.63 -9.57 3.36
N PHE A 166 -10.52 -8.94 2.58
CA PHE A 166 -11.83 -8.44 3.00
C PHE A 166 -11.72 -7.44 4.17
N ALA A 167 -10.88 -6.42 3.98
CA ALA A 167 -10.61 -5.36 4.96
C ALA A 167 -11.40 -4.06 4.69
N ASP A 168 -12.39 -4.12 3.78
CA ASP A 168 -13.17 -2.99 3.27
C ASP A 168 -14.13 -2.38 4.29
N ASP A 169 -14.68 -3.20 5.19
CA ASP A 169 -15.48 -2.73 6.33
C ASP A 169 -15.04 -3.43 7.61
N SER A 170 -14.29 -2.70 8.43
CA SER A 170 -13.74 -3.19 9.69
C SER A 170 -14.57 -2.80 10.91
N ALA A 171 -15.63 -2.00 10.76
CA ALA A 171 -16.31 -1.40 11.91
C ALA A 171 -16.95 -2.46 12.82
N GLU A 172 -17.73 -3.38 12.25
CA GLU A 172 -18.33 -4.49 13.00
C GLU A 172 -17.26 -5.37 13.66
N MET A 173 -16.21 -5.71 12.91
CA MET A 173 -15.14 -6.57 13.39
C MET A 173 -14.40 -5.92 14.57
N LEU A 174 -14.06 -4.64 14.47
CA LEU A 174 -13.40 -3.88 15.53
C LEU A 174 -14.28 -3.73 16.77
N ALA A 175 -15.59 -3.56 16.59
CA ALA A 175 -16.54 -3.54 17.70
C ALA A 175 -16.56 -4.90 18.43
N GLU A 176 -16.64 -6.02 17.69
CA GLU A 176 -16.58 -7.36 18.27
C GLU A 176 -15.25 -7.63 19.00
N LEU A 177 -14.12 -7.25 18.40
CA LEU A 177 -12.79 -7.38 19.02
C LEU A 177 -12.71 -6.56 20.30
N SER A 178 -13.24 -5.34 20.31
CA SER A 178 -13.29 -4.49 21.51
C SER A 178 -14.12 -5.10 22.63
N VAL A 179 -15.29 -5.69 22.31
CA VAL A 179 -16.13 -6.37 23.29
C VAL A 179 -15.43 -7.61 23.85
N LYS A 180 -14.85 -8.46 22.99
CA LYS A 180 -14.08 -9.65 23.41
C LYS A 180 -12.93 -9.26 24.35
N TYR A 181 -12.20 -8.21 23.99
CA TYR A 181 -11.13 -7.68 24.82
C TYR A 181 -11.63 -7.20 26.19
N TYR A 182 -12.70 -6.41 26.22
CA TYR A 182 -13.28 -5.91 27.47
C TYR A 182 -13.76 -7.04 28.38
N LEU A 183 -14.40 -8.07 27.82
CA LEU A 183 -14.87 -9.21 28.59
C LEU A 183 -13.71 -9.98 29.24
N ALA A 184 -12.58 -10.12 28.56
CA ALA A 184 -11.39 -10.81 29.05
C ALA A 184 -10.58 -9.97 30.06
N ASN A 185 -10.39 -8.68 29.79
CA ASN A 185 -9.45 -7.81 30.53
C ASN A 185 -10.11 -6.85 31.52
N LYS A 186 -11.45 -6.74 31.50
CA LYS A 186 -12.25 -5.80 32.31
C LYS A 186 -11.87 -4.33 32.15
N ARG A 187 -11.31 -3.97 30.99
CA ARG A 187 -11.01 -2.60 30.57
C ARG A 187 -11.15 -2.44 29.07
N ILE A 188 -11.34 -1.21 28.61
CA ILE A 188 -11.35 -0.90 27.18
C ILE A 188 -9.93 -1.08 26.59
N PRO A 189 -9.81 -1.59 25.37
CA PRO A 189 -8.52 -1.64 24.69
C PRO A 189 -8.09 -0.24 24.26
N THR A 190 -6.78 -0.01 24.23
CA THR A 190 -6.16 1.14 23.59
C THR A 190 -6.13 0.96 22.07
N LYS A 191 -5.84 2.03 21.31
CA LYS A 191 -5.65 1.94 19.85
C LYS A 191 -4.56 0.95 19.47
N GLN A 192 -3.44 0.96 20.19
CA GLN A 192 -2.30 0.06 19.96
C GLN A 192 -2.69 -1.40 20.17
N GLU A 193 -3.44 -1.71 21.23
CA GLU A 193 -3.93 -3.08 21.47
C GLU A 193 -4.92 -3.53 20.41
N LEU A 194 -5.79 -2.63 19.91
CA LEU A 194 -6.66 -2.95 18.79
C LEU A 194 -5.88 -3.21 17.50
N ILE A 195 -4.79 -2.49 17.25
CA ILE A 195 -3.89 -2.74 16.11
C ILE A 195 -3.29 -4.14 16.25
N GLU A 196 -2.70 -4.46 17.40
CA GLU A 196 -2.08 -5.77 17.65
C GLU A 196 -3.09 -6.92 17.50
N ILE A 197 -4.31 -6.76 17.99
CA ILE A 197 -5.37 -7.78 17.86
C ILE A 197 -5.83 -7.92 16.41
N TYR A 198 -5.95 -6.82 15.67
CA TYR A 198 -6.49 -6.83 14.30
C TYR A 198 -5.47 -7.30 13.26
N TYR A 199 -4.21 -6.87 13.39
CA TYR A 199 -3.12 -7.21 12.46
C TYR A 199 -2.28 -8.40 12.91
N GLY A 200 -2.38 -8.81 14.18
CA GLY A 200 -1.56 -9.87 14.78
C GLY A 200 -0.24 -9.39 15.37
N GLU A 201 0.11 -8.12 15.17
CA GLU A 201 1.34 -7.49 15.65
C GLU A 201 1.15 -5.97 15.77
N ASP A 202 1.88 -5.32 16.67
CA ASP A 202 1.90 -3.87 16.76
C ASP A 202 2.76 -3.26 15.65
N ILE A 203 2.09 -2.74 14.63
CA ILE A 203 2.72 -2.13 13.44
C ILE A 203 2.66 -0.60 13.44
N GLY A 204 2.18 0.02 14.52
CA GLY A 204 2.05 1.47 14.63
C GLY A 204 1.09 2.08 13.61
N LYS A 205 1.39 3.29 13.14
CA LYS A 205 0.59 4.05 12.16
C LYS A 205 1.19 3.92 10.76
N ALA A 206 0.41 4.21 9.72
CA ALA A 206 0.95 4.34 8.37
C ALA A 206 1.73 5.66 8.23
N ASP A 207 2.90 5.61 7.59
CA ASP A 207 3.67 6.81 7.21
C ASP A 207 3.34 7.25 5.78
N LEU A 208 3.11 6.27 4.91
CA LEU A 208 2.88 6.44 3.48
C LEU A 208 1.67 5.63 3.03
N PHE A 209 0.87 6.21 2.14
CA PHE A 209 -0.08 5.47 1.31
C PHE A 209 0.24 5.75 -0.16
N ILE A 210 0.50 4.70 -0.94
CA ILE A 210 0.76 4.81 -2.37
C ILE A 210 -0.36 4.10 -3.12
N GLY A 211 -1.34 4.88 -3.55
CA GLY A 211 -2.45 4.46 -4.40
C GLY A 211 -2.16 4.63 -5.88
N PHE A 212 -3.18 4.39 -6.69
CA PHE A 212 -3.13 4.47 -8.13
C PHE A 212 -4.37 5.21 -8.66
N GLU A 213 -4.11 6.14 -9.57
CA GLU A 213 -5.09 6.84 -10.40
C GLU A 213 -6.09 7.66 -9.57
N LYS A 214 -7.19 7.06 -9.13
CA LYS A 214 -8.22 7.77 -8.37
C LYS A 214 -7.75 8.02 -6.95
N PHE A 215 -8.03 9.23 -6.45
CA PHE A 215 -7.63 9.64 -5.11
C PHE A 215 -8.56 8.98 -4.07
N THR A 216 -8.25 7.73 -3.75
CA THR A 216 -9.03 6.91 -2.82
C THR A 216 -8.08 6.09 -1.97
N VAL A 217 -8.27 6.17 -0.67
CA VAL A 217 -7.55 5.41 0.34
C VAL A 217 -8.49 4.37 0.95
N PHE A 218 -8.00 3.16 1.20
CA PHE A 218 -8.85 2.03 1.61
C PHE A 218 -8.03 0.88 2.22
N ASP A 219 -8.67 0.04 3.03
CA ASP A 219 -8.20 -1.25 3.54
C ASP A 219 -6.95 -1.21 4.46
N TYR A 220 -6.75 -0.17 5.26
CA TYR A 220 -5.70 -0.11 6.31
C TYR A 220 -6.25 0.42 7.66
N PRO A 221 -7.35 -0.16 8.18
CA PRO A 221 -8.05 0.38 9.34
C PRO A 221 -7.15 0.53 10.56
N LEU A 222 -7.42 1.55 11.37
CA LEU A 222 -6.63 1.95 12.56
C LEU A 222 -5.25 2.56 12.25
N LEU A 223 -4.70 2.39 11.06
CA LEU A 223 -3.37 2.91 10.74
C LEU A 223 -3.43 4.34 10.17
N ASP A 224 -4.61 4.80 9.77
CA ASP A 224 -4.91 6.18 9.40
C ASP A 224 -4.82 7.12 10.61
N TRP A 225 -4.32 8.33 10.37
CA TRP A 225 -4.21 9.37 11.41
C TRP A 225 -4.21 10.81 10.89
N GLY A 226 -4.33 11.01 9.57
CA GLY A 226 -4.42 12.32 8.92
C GLY A 226 -3.07 13.00 8.69
N GLY A 227 -1.96 12.36 9.07
CA GLY A 227 -0.60 12.84 8.81
C GLY A 227 0.23 11.90 7.94
N GLU A 228 -0.33 10.76 7.52
CA GLU A 228 0.28 9.94 6.50
C GLU A 228 0.38 10.72 5.18
N SER A 229 1.46 10.51 4.43
CA SER A 229 1.63 11.13 3.12
C SER A 229 0.93 10.30 2.05
N LEU A 230 0.02 10.93 1.31
CA LEU A 230 -0.79 10.27 0.28
C LEU A 230 -0.22 10.55 -1.11
N TYR A 231 0.07 9.48 -1.85
CA TYR A 231 0.55 9.53 -3.23
C TYR A 231 -0.35 8.68 -4.12
N PHE A 232 -0.60 9.15 -5.33
CA PHE A 232 -1.42 8.43 -6.32
C PHE A 232 -0.66 8.40 -7.64
N THR A 233 -0.24 7.21 -8.07
CA THR A 233 0.50 7.04 -9.33
C THR A 233 -0.43 7.15 -10.52
N ILE A 234 0.05 7.70 -11.64
CA ILE A 234 -0.72 7.74 -12.89
C ILE A 234 -0.76 6.35 -13.54
N ALA A 235 0.36 5.62 -13.49
CA ALA A 235 0.47 4.27 -14.03
C ALA A 235 0.12 3.23 -12.95
N PRO A 236 -0.44 2.05 -13.33
CA PRO A 236 -0.72 0.95 -12.40
C PRO A 236 0.43 0.63 -11.45
N SER A 237 0.12 0.08 -10.27
CA SER A 237 1.06 -0.21 -9.20
C SER A 237 2.34 -0.93 -9.67
N LEU A 238 2.20 -1.85 -10.63
CA LEU A 238 3.29 -2.68 -11.15
C LEU A 238 4.26 -1.96 -12.11
N TYR A 239 4.00 -0.70 -12.45
CA TYR A 239 4.96 0.18 -13.14
C TYR A 239 5.85 0.98 -12.16
N MET A 240 5.71 0.78 -10.84
CA MET A 240 6.53 1.49 -9.87
C MET A 240 8.02 1.10 -10.04
N GLU A 241 8.86 2.11 -10.25
CA GLU A 241 10.30 1.97 -10.39
C GLU A 241 11.05 2.82 -9.37
N ASN A 242 12.38 2.58 -9.28
CA ASN A 242 13.30 3.26 -8.37
C ASN A 242 13.14 4.78 -8.34
N ILE A 243 13.08 5.44 -9.52
CA ILE A 243 13.06 6.90 -9.59
C ILE A 243 11.78 7.47 -8.97
N LEU A 244 10.63 6.87 -9.26
CA LEU A 244 9.36 7.36 -8.72
C LEU A 244 9.28 7.14 -7.21
N LEU A 245 9.66 5.96 -6.72
CA LEU A 245 9.66 5.69 -5.29
C LEU A 245 10.61 6.63 -4.54
N ARG A 246 11.81 6.89 -5.08
CA ARG A 246 12.74 7.86 -4.47
C ARG A 246 12.17 9.28 -4.44
N LYS A 247 11.46 9.72 -5.49
CA LYS A 247 10.77 11.03 -5.47
C LYS A 247 9.71 11.09 -4.37
N ILE A 248 8.94 10.01 -4.19
CA ILE A 248 7.94 9.89 -3.12
C ILE A 248 8.60 9.95 -1.74
N LEU A 249 9.64 9.15 -1.51
CA LEU A 249 10.39 9.14 -0.25
C LEU A 249 11.03 10.50 0.06
N TYR A 250 11.60 11.15 -0.96
CA TYR A 250 12.16 12.50 -0.82
C TYR A 250 11.10 13.52 -0.41
N ASP A 251 9.95 13.54 -1.08
CA ASP A 251 8.84 14.43 -0.73
C ASP A 251 8.40 14.20 0.73
N HIS A 252 8.17 12.94 1.10
CA HIS A 252 7.76 12.56 2.44
C HIS A 252 8.73 13.00 3.53
N MET A 253 10.04 12.80 3.33
CA MET A 253 11.03 13.05 4.38
C MET A 253 11.53 14.50 4.43
N PHE A 254 11.62 15.18 3.27
CA PHE A 254 12.26 16.49 3.18
C PHE A 254 11.32 17.64 2.87
N LEU A 255 10.15 17.38 2.26
CA LEU A 255 9.22 18.44 1.86
C LEU A 255 7.99 18.52 2.78
N ARG A 256 7.37 17.37 3.11
CA ARG A 256 6.20 17.33 4.00
C ARG A 256 6.44 17.87 5.40
N PRO A 257 7.62 17.66 6.04
CA PRO A 257 7.87 18.18 7.38
C PRO A 257 8.34 19.64 7.40
N LEU A 258 8.40 20.33 6.25
CA LEU A 258 8.79 21.74 6.23
C LEU A 258 7.79 22.55 7.06
N PRO A 259 8.28 23.42 7.96
CA PRO A 259 7.39 24.29 8.72
C PRO A 259 6.69 25.27 7.79
N GLU A 260 5.49 25.68 8.19
CA GLU A 260 4.80 26.79 7.53
C GLU A 260 5.71 28.03 7.49
N PRO A 261 5.80 28.71 6.33
CA PRO A 261 6.61 29.91 6.22
C PRO A 261 6.02 31.04 7.07
N ASP A 262 6.89 31.88 7.64
CA ASP A 262 6.45 33.12 8.27
C ASP A 262 6.12 34.16 7.19
N TYR A 263 4.83 34.29 6.86
CA TYR A 263 4.33 35.24 5.87
C TYR A 263 4.71 36.69 6.16
N SER A 264 4.99 37.05 7.42
CA SER A 264 5.41 38.41 7.78
C SER A 264 6.84 38.74 7.33
N GLN A 265 7.66 37.71 7.10
CA GLN A 265 9.05 37.83 6.67
C GLN A 265 9.23 37.62 5.15
N MET A 266 8.16 37.29 4.44
CA MET A 266 8.21 37.10 2.99
C MET A 266 8.33 38.45 2.27
N SER A 267 9.12 38.49 1.19
CA SER A 267 9.19 39.65 0.33
C SER A 267 7.85 39.88 -0.40
N LYS A 268 7.58 41.13 -0.79
CA LYS A 268 6.40 41.46 -1.61
C LYS A 268 6.35 40.65 -2.91
N ASP A 269 7.50 40.42 -3.53
CA ASP A 269 7.59 39.63 -4.77
C ASP A 269 7.19 38.17 -4.52
N ALA A 270 7.65 37.56 -3.42
CA ALA A 270 7.27 36.19 -3.07
C ALA A 270 5.76 36.06 -2.76
N LEU A 271 5.21 37.03 -2.03
CA LEU A 271 3.76 37.08 -1.77
C LEU A 271 2.95 37.29 -3.05
N GLY A 272 3.43 38.14 -3.97
CA GLY A 272 2.80 38.36 -5.28
C GLY A 272 2.83 37.11 -6.16
N LEU A 273 3.95 36.37 -6.17
CA LEU A 273 4.06 35.09 -6.89
C LEU A 273 3.07 34.06 -6.32
N MET A 274 2.99 33.93 -5.00
CA MET A 274 2.05 33.02 -4.33
C MET A 274 0.59 33.38 -4.63
N GLN A 275 0.24 34.67 -4.58
CA GLN A 275 -1.11 35.14 -4.90
C GLN A 275 -1.48 34.83 -6.36
N ASN A 276 -0.57 35.10 -7.30
CA ASN A 276 -0.81 34.83 -8.72
C ASN A 276 -1.00 33.35 -8.98
N TYR A 277 -0.18 32.49 -8.35
CA TYR A 277 -0.32 31.04 -8.45
C TYR A 277 -1.72 30.59 -8.03
N TYR A 278 -2.19 30.97 -6.83
CA TYR A 278 -3.51 30.56 -6.36
C TYR A 278 -4.66 31.18 -7.15
N MET A 279 -4.54 32.42 -7.62
CA MET A 279 -5.60 33.06 -8.43
C MET A 279 -5.78 32.42 -9.80
N ASN A 280 -4.68 31.94 -10.39
CA ASN A 280 -4.71 31.24 -11.68
C ASN A 280 -5.27 29.82 -11.56
N MET A 281 -5.04 29.16 -10.43
CA MET A 281 -5.43 27.76 -10.18
C MET A 281 -6.72 27.64 -9.34
N ARG A 282 -7.46 28.73 -9.12
CA ARG A 282 -8.58 28.75 -8.16
C ARG A 282 -9.78 27.85 -8.51
N GLU A 283 -9.88 27.43 -9.77
CA GLU A 283 -10.92 26.53 -10.28
C GLU A 283 -10.39 25.10 -10.47
N ASP A 284 -9.10 24.87 -10.20
CA ASP A 284 -8.45 23.59 -10.36
C ASP A 284 -8.39 22.84 -9.02
N ALA A 285 -8.51 21.51 -9.09
CA ALA A 285 -8.37 20.64 -7.93
C ALA A 285 -7.67 19.34 -8.34
N LEU A 286 -6.66 18.93 -7.56
CA LEU A 286 -6.04 17.63 -7.75
C LEU A 286 -7.06 16.51 -7.49
N GLY A 287 -7.03 15.48 -8.33
CA GLY A 287 -8.01 14.38 -8.28
C GLY A 287 -9.24 14.60 -9.15
N VAL A 288 -9.38 15.77 -9.80
CA VAL A 288 -10.29 15.94 -10.95
C VAL A 288 -9.66 15.29 -12.19
N GLY A 289 -10.49 14.69 -13.03
CA GLY A 289 -10.03 13.99 -14.22
C GLY A 289 -11.17 13.77 -15.22
N TYR A 290 -10.85 13.10 -16.31
CA TYR A 290 -11.79 12.83 -17.40
C TYR A 290 -11.88 11.33 -17.70
N VAL A 291 -12.98 10.91 -18.33
CA VAL A 291 -13.16 9.52 -18.76
C VAL A 291 -13.01 9.43 -20.27
N ARG A 292 -12.16 8.52 -20.72
CA ARG A 292 -12.01 8.13 -22.13
C ARG A 292 -12.04 6.61 -22.22
N ASP A 293 -12.89 6.07 -23.08
CA ASP A 293 -13.05 4.63 -23.29
C ASP A 293 -13.30 3.86 -21.97
N ASN A 294 -14.12 4.44 -21.08
CA ASN A 294 -14.44 3.95 -19.73
C ASN A 294 -13.26 3.86 -18.75
N ILE A 295 -12.11 4.45 -19.10
CA ILE A 295 -10.96 4.61 -18.22
C ILE A 295 -10.92 6.06 -17.76
N TRP A 296 -10.81 6.27 -16.45
CA TRP A 296 -10.62 7.60 -15.88
C TRP A 296 -9.14 7.96 -15.96
N TYR A 297 -8.82 9.21 -16.29
CA TYR A 297 -7.45 9.73 -16.32
C TYR A 297 -7.40 11.01 -15.49
N ALA A 298 -6.34 11.16 -14.69
CA ALA A 298 -6.11 12.39 -13.95
C ALA A 298 -5.86 13.55 -14.93
N ASP A 299 -6.51 14.69 -14.69
CA ASP A 299 -6.20 15.91 -15.44
C ASP A 299 -4.95 16.55 -14.83
N ILE A 300 -3.80 16.18 -15.39
CA ILE A 300 -2.49 16.71 -15.00
C ILE A 300 -2.12 17.89 -15.89
N ASN A 301 -2.80 19.03 -15.73
CA ASN A 301 -2.41 20.29 -16.38
C ASN A 301 -1.07 20.79 -15.82
N LEU A 302 0.04 20.24 -16.30
CA LEU A 302 1.41 20.60 -15.88
C LEU A 302 1.98 21.82 -16.63
N GLU A 303 1.25 22.36 -17.62
CA GLU A 303 1.73 23.42 -18.52
C GLU A 303 0.82 24.68 -18.56
N LYS A 304 0.13 25.03 -17.47
CA LYS A 304 -0.51 26.35 -17.34
C LYS A 304 0.31 27.31 -16.48
#